data_AF-A0A7S2D1U0-F1
#
_entry.id   AF-A0A7S2D1U0-F1
#
_cell.length_a   1.000
_cell.length_b   1.000
_cell.length_c   1.000
_cell.angle_alpha   90.00
_cell.angle_beta   90.00
_cell.angle_gamma   90.00
#
_symmetry.space_group_name_H-M   'P 1'
#
loop_
_entity.id
_entity.type
_entity.pdbx_description
1 polymer ?
#
loop_
_entity_poly.entity_id
_entity_poly.type
_entity_poly.pdbx_seq_one_letter_code
_entity_poly.pdbx_strand_id
1 'polypeptide(L)'
;VLQDLNLSCNALDHESAQQLGFIVNSSASLQTLDLSGNVLSEDAGRVLRDGLQQNRTLTSMDLRLNQISVDTAAAIDEICKTNKLDAQRMRREIFEAQQAAQFNK
;
A
#
# COMPACT_ATOMS: atom_id res chain seq x y z
N VAL A 1 14.97 -0.80 -7.47
CA VAL A 1 13.50 -0.67 -7.46
C VAL A 1 13.08 -0.24 -6.06
N LEU A 2 12.28 0.82 -5.92
CA LEU A 2 11.91 1.38 -4.61
C LEU A 2 10.80 0.54 -3.95
N GLN A 3 11.02 0.06 -2.72
CA GLN A 3 10.07 -0.79 -1.99
C GLN A 3 9.51 -0.11 -0.75
N ASP A 4 10.30 0.75 -0.12
CA ASP A 4 9.95 1.41 1.13
C ASP A 4 10.13 2.91 0.96
N LEU A 5 9.09 3.68 1.30
CA LEU A 5 9.10 5.12 1.22
C LEU A 5 8.60 5.71 2.55
N ASN A 6 9.45 6.48 3.21
CA ASN A 6 9.09 7.20 4.42
C ASN A 6 8.96 8.69 4.11
N LEU A 7 7.74 9.21 4.26
CA LEU A 7 7.42 10.63 4.16
C LEU A 7 6.74 11.14 5.45
N SER A 8 6.97 10.48 6.59
CA SER A 8 6.45 10.93 7.88
C SER A 8 6.96 12.33 8.25
N CYS A 9 6.14 13.11 8.95
CA CYS A 9 6.49 14.43 9.49
C CYS A 9 7.00 15.46 8.44
N ASN A 10 6.43 15.46 7.23
CA ASN A 10 6.87 16.31 6.11
C ASN A 10 5.93 17.46 5.73
N ALA A 11 4.91 17.77 6.54
CA ALA A 11 4.03 18.88 6.16
C ALA A 11 2.97 18.49 5.11
N LEU A 12 2.85 17.21 4.74
CA LEU A 12 2.05 16.81 3.58
C LEU A 12 0.57 17.10 3.80
N ASP A 13 -0.04 17.68 2.78
CA ASP A 13 -1.40 18.18 2.80
C ASP A 13 -2.27 17.53 1.70
N HIS A 14 -3.45 18.09 1.47
CA HIS A 14 -4.37 17.57 0.47
C HIS A 14 -3.79 17.58 -0.96
N GLU A 15 -3.04 18.61 -1.34
CA GLU A 15 -2.44 18.69 -2.68
C GLU A 15 -1.38 17.59 -2.86
N SER A 16 -0.55 17.40 -1.84
CA SER A 16 0.42 16.31 -1.79
C SER A 16 -0.26 14.93 -1.92
N ALA A 17 -1.41 14.75 -1.29
CA ALA A 17 -2.18 13.51 -1.33
C ALA A 17 -2.69 13.14 -2.73
N GLN A 18 -3.05 14.13 -3.56
CA GLN A 18 -3.45 13.87 -4.94
C GLN A 18 -2.30 13.23 -5.74
N GLN A 19 -1.09 13.79 -5.62
CA GLN A 19 0.10 13.26 -6.28
C GLN A 19 0.47 11.88 -5.72
N LEU A 20 0.40 11.71 -4.40
CA LEU A 20 0.63 10.41 -3.76
C LEU A 20 -0.38 9.36 -4.22
N GLY A 21 -1.64 9.71 -4.43
CA GLY A 21 -2.66 8.81 -4.99
C GLY A 21 -2.25 8.27 -6.36
N PHE A 22 -1.73 9.12 -7.25
CA PHE A 22 -1.20 8.69 -8.54
C PHE A 22 0.06 7.81 -8.42
N ILE A 23 0.98 8.17 -7.53
CA ILE A 23 2.20 7.39 -7.29
C ILE A 23 1.85 6.00 -6.76
N VAL A 24 0.97 5.92 -5.78
CA VAL A 24 0.51 4.66 -5.20
C VAL A 24 -0.18 3.80 -6.25
N ASN A 25 -1.08 4.38 -7.07
CA ASN A 25 -1.77 3.65 -8.12
C ASN A 25 -0.80 3.06 -9.18
N SER A 26 0.23 3.81 -9.56
CA SER A 26 1.18 3.43 -10.63
C SER A 26 2.38 2.61 -10.15
N SER A 27 2.61 2.53 -8.83
CA SER A 27 3.78 1.88 -8.26
C SER A 27 3.68 0.36 -8.35
N ALA A 28 4.49 -0.25 -9.22
CA ALA A 28 4.58 -1.70 -9.38
C ALA A 28 5.47 -2.40 -8.32
N SER A 29 6.04 -1.66 -7.36
CA SER A 29 7.06 -2.20 -6.46
C SER A 29 7.07 -1.69 -5.04
N LEU A 30 6.39 -0.58 -4.77
CA LEU A 30 6.28 -0.03 -3.43
C LEU A 30 5.47 -0.98 -2.55
N GLN A 31 6.04 -1.40 -1.43
CA GLN A 31 5.46 -2.33 -0.47
C GLN A 31 5.09 -1.65 0.84
N THR A 32 5.83 -0.63 1.24
CA THR A 32 5.57 0.15 2.46
C THR A 32 5.61 1.65 2.18
N LEU A 33 4.65 2.36 2.78
CA LEU A 33 4.55 3.82 2.70
C LEU A 33 4.20 4.39 4.07
N ASP A 34 5.10 5.16 4.65
CA ASP A 34 4.86 5.88 5.91
C ASP A 34 4.51 7.33 5.63
N LEU A 35 3.27 7.72 5.96
CA LEU A 35 2.74 9.08 5.87
C LEU A 35 2.38 9.63 7.24
N SER A 36 2.87 9.02 8.33
CA SER A 36 2.48 9.39 9.68
C SER A 36 2.96 10.80 10.07
N GLY A 37 2.19 11.49 10.92
CA GLY A 37 2.58 12.82 11.41
C GLY A 37 2.54 13.93 10.36
N ASN A 38 1.66 13.82 9.37
CA ASN A 38 1.41 14.86 8.37
C ASN A 38 0.08 15.60 8.64
N VAL A 39 -0.35 16.44 7.71
CA VAL A 39 -1.62 17.21 7.79
C VAL A 39 -2.62 16.73 6.74
N LEU A 40 -2.64 15.42 6.47
CA LEU A 40 -3.60 14.80 5.56
C LEU A 40 -5.01 14.84 6.16
N SER A 41 -5.96 15.39 5.41
CA SER A 41 -7.38 15.43 5.76
C SER A 41 -8.10 14.12 5.43
N GLU A 42 -9.34 13.98 5.89
CA GLU A 42 -10.21 12.86 5.51
C GLU A 42 -10.35 12.71 3.99
N ASP A 43 -10.47 13.82 3.26
CA ASP A 43 -10.54 13.79 1.79
C ASP A 43 -9.23 13.28 1.17
N ALA A 44 -8.07 13.67 1.73
CA ALA A 44 -6.78 13.11 1.32
C ALA A 44 -6.73 11.60 1.56
N GLY A 45 -7.25 11.12 2.70
CA GLY A 45 -7.38 9.68 2.98
C GLY A 45 -8.21 8.94 1.92
N ARG A 46 -9.34 9.52 1.49
CA ARG A 46 -10.17 8.93 0.44
C ARG A 46 -9.46 8.88 -0.91
N VAL A 47 -8.72 9.93 -1.27
CA VAL A 47 -7.89 9.95 -2.49
C VAL A 47 -6.84 8.84 -2.47
N LEU A 48 -6.14 8.64 -1.34
CA LEU A 48 -5.16 7.56 -1.19
C LEU A 48 -5.82 6.18 -1.31
N ARG A 49 -6.97 5.99 -0.65
CA ARG A 49 -7.77 4.75 -0.75
C ARG A 49 -8.17 4.45 -2.19
N ASP A 50 -8.63 5.45 -2.92
CA ASP A 50 -9.09 5.27 -4.30
C ASP A 50 -7.90 4.95 -5.23
N GLY A 51 -6.74 5.57 -5.00
CA GLY A 51 -5.48 5.22 -5.67
C GLY A 51 -5.02 3.78 -5.40
N LEU A 52 -5.37 3.19 -4.26
CA LEU A 52 -5.03 1.80 -3.91
C LEU A 52 -5.91 0.76 -4.60
N GLN A 53 -7.06 1.11 -5.17
CA GLN A 53 -8.01 0.14 -5.76
C GLN A 53 -7.38 -0.73 -6.86
N GLN A 54 -6.40 -0.21 -7.61
CA GLN A 54 -5.66 -0.96 -8.64
C GLN A 54 -4.24 -1.33 -8.22
N ASN A 55 -3.76 -0.87 -7.06
CA ASN A 55 -2.46 -1.25 -6.55
C ASN A 55 -2.52 -2.70 -6.01
N ARG A 56 -1.51 -3.52 -6.34
CA ARG A 56 -1.39 -4.92 -5.89
C ARG A 56 -0.09 -5.23 -5.14
N THR A 57 0.65 -4.18 -4.79
CA THR A 57 2.05 -4.28 -4.32
C THR A 57 2.22 -3.71 -2.93
N LEU A 58 1.47 -2.65 -2.58
CA LEU A 58 1.52 -2.02 -1.28
C LEU A 58 0.85 -2.92 -0.24
N THR A 59 1.61 -3.26 0.80
CA THR A 59 1.21 -4.17 1.88
C THR A 59 1.13 -3.50 3.25
N SER A 60 1.56 -2.24 3.34
CA SER A 60 1.49 -1.44 4.56
C SER A 60 1.46 0.05 4.22
N MET A 61 0.53 0.78 4.85
CA MET A 61 0.48 2.25 4.81
C MET A 61 0.25 2.78 6.22
N ASP A 62 1.16 3.61 6.73
CA ASP A 62 0.98 4.27 8.03
C ASP A 62 0.39 5.66 7.86
N LEU A 63 -0.80 5.88 8.42
CA LEU A 63 -1.55 7.13 8.37
C LEU A 63 -1.73 7.76 9.75
N ARG A 64 -1.09 7.23 10.80
CA ARG A 64 -1.24 7.73 12.18
C ARG A 64 -0.83 9.19 12.27
N LEU A 65 -1.38 9.90 13.27
CA LEU A 65 -1.07 11.32 13.50
C LEU A 65 -1.40 12.21 12.28
N ASN A 66 -2.47 11.88 11.54
CA ASN A 66 -3.10 12.72 10.52
C ASN A 66 -4.57 13.00 10.92
N GLN A 67 -5.30 13.75 10.09
CA GLN A 67 -6.73 14.07 10.26
C GLN A 67 -7.61 13.17 9.39
N ILE A 68 -7.33 11.87 9.39
CA ILE A 68 -8.07 10.84 8.64
C ILE A 68 -8.94 10.03 9.62
N SER A 69 -10.17 9.74 9.24
CA SER A 69 -11.08 8.93 10.05
C SER A 69 -10.58 7.50 10.21
N VAL A 70 -10.99 6.87 11.31
CA VAL A 70 -10.69 5.46 11.58
C VAL A 70 -11.24 4.55 10.48
N ASP A 71 -12.43 4.87 9.96
CA ASP A 71 -13.07 4.08 8.91
C ASP A 71 -12.27 4.10 7.60
N THR A 72 -11.81 5.28 7.17
CA THR A 72 -10.98 5.41 5.96
C THR A 72 -9.62 4.73 6.16
N ALA A 73 -8.99 4.88 7.33
CA ALA A 73 -7.73 4.19 7.64
C ALA A 73 -7.90 2.66 7.67
N ALA A 74 -9.00 2.15 8.24
CA ALA A 74 -9.30 0.72 8.29
C ALA A 74 -9.53 0.13 6.88
N ALA A 75 -10.24 0.84 6.01
CA ALA A 75 -10.43 0.42 4.62
C ALA A 75 -9.09 0.32 3.86
N ILE A 76 -8.18 1.27 4.07
CA ILE A 76 -6.83 1.23 3.49
C ILE A 76 -6.02 0.03 4.02
N ASP A 77 -6.09 -0.22 5.33
CA ASP A 77 -5.42 -1.36 5.96
C ASP A 77 -5.96 -2.71 5.43
N GLU A 78 -7.26 -2.82 5.18
CA GLU A 78 -7.86 -4.02 4.57
C GLU A 78 -7.33 -4.27 3.14
N ILE A 79 -7.19 -3.23 2.32
CA ILE A 79 -6.58 -3.35 0.99
C ILE A 79 -5.12 -3.82 1.11
N CYS A 80 -4.34 -3.20 2.01
CA CYS A 80 -2.94 -3.57 2.26
C CYS A 80 -2.80 -5.04 2.72
N LYS A 81 -3.68 -5.49 3.63
CA LYS A 81 -3.74 -6.89 4.08
C LYS A 81 -4.06 -7.85 2.95
N THR A 82 -5.00 -7.49 2.08
CA THR A 82 -5.37 -8.30 0.91
C THR A 82 -4.17 -8.48 -0.02
N ASN A 83 -3.50 -7.38 -0.39
CA ASN A 83 -2.28 -7.43 -1.21
C ASN A 83 -1.19 -8.31 -0.58
N LYS A 84 -1.00 -8.22 0.74
CA LYS A 84 -0.05 -9.05 1.48
C LYS A 84 -0.38 -10.53 1.40
N LEU A 85 -1.65 -10.90 1.58
CA LEU A 85 -2.11 -12.29 1.49
C LEU A 85 -1.95 -12.84 0.07
N ASP A 86 -2.30 -12.05 -0.94
CA ASP A 86 -2.18 -12.46 -2.34
C ASP A 86 -0.71 -12.67 -2.74
N ALA A 87 0.19 -11.77 -2.31
CA ALA A 87 1.62 -11.94 -2.51
C ALA A 87 2.16 -13.20 -1.84
N GLN A 88 1.67 -13.55 -0.65
CA GLN A 88 2.05 -14.80 0.04
C GLN A 88 1.51 -16.04 -0.66
N ARG A 89 0.25 -16.00 -1.14
CA ARG A 89 -0.37 -17.10 -1.90
C ARG A 89 0.40 -17.38 -3.19
N MET A 90 0.68 -16.35 -3.99
CA MET A 90 1.46 -16.51 -5.23
C MET A 90 2.86 -17.08 -4.96
N ARG A 91 3.55 -16.61 -3.92
CA ARG A 91 4.88 -17.15 -3.55
C ARG A 91 4.81 -18.63 -3.19
N ARG A 92 3.76 -19.05 -2.50
CA ARG A 92 3.54 -20.45 -2.13
C ARG A 92 3.27 -21.32 -3.36
N GLU A 93 2.37 -20.89 -4.24
CA GLU A 93 2.03 -21.60 -5.47
C GLU A 93 3.24 -21.77 -6.38
N ILE A 94 4.05 -20.71 -6.55
CA ILE A 94 5.30 -20.76 -7.34
C ILE A 94 6.27 -21.78 -6.74
N PHE A 95 6.45 -21.77 -5.41
CA PHE A 95 7.34 -22.70 -4.72
C PHE A 95 6.89 -24.16 -4.86
N GLU A 96 5.59 -24.42 -4.78
CA GLU A 96 5.00 -25.75 -4.95
C GLU A 96 5.14 -26.24 -6.41
N ALA A 97 4.86 -25.38 -7.39
CA ALA A 97 5.02 -25.69 -8.81
C ALA A 97 6.48 -26.00 -9.18
N GLN A 98 7.43 -25.27 -8.61
CA GLN A 98 8.87 -25.51 -8.82
C GLN A 98 9.32 -26.86 -8.25
N GLN A 99 8.85 -27.24 -7.06
CA GLN A 99 9.15 -28.55 -6.48
C GLN A 99 8.55 -29.69 -7.32
N ALA A 100 7.28 -29.60 -7.70
CA ALA A 100 6.64 -30.62 -8.53
C ALA A 100 7.36 -30.83 -9.87
N ALA A 101 7.86 -29.75 -10.49
CA ALA A 101 8.64 -29.83 -11.72
C ALA A 101 10.03 -30.47 -11.55
N GLN A 102 10.60 -30.45 -10.34
CA GLN A 102 11.87 -31.13 -10.05
C GLN A 102 11.71 -32.64 -9.86
N PHE A 103 10.58 -33.12 -9.31
CA PHE A 103 10.32 -34.55 -9.10
C PHE A 103 9.78 -35.31 -10.32
N ASN A 104 9.26 -34.59 -11.33
CA ASN A 104 8.76 -35.18 -12.59
C ASN A 104 9.84 -35.27 -13.70
N LYS A 105 11.13 -35.17 -13.35
CA LYS A 105 12.29 -35.42 -14.22
C LYS A 105 13.05 -36.65 -13.74
#